data_AF-A0A8B9I968-F1
#
_entry.id   AF-A0A8B9I968-F1
#
_cell.length_a   1.000
_cell.length_b   1.000
_cell.length_c   1.000
_cell.angle_alpha   90.00
_cell.angle_beta   90.00
_cell.angle_gamma   90.00
#
_symmetry.space_group_name_H-M   'P 1'
#
loop_
_entity.id
_entity.type
_entity.pdbx_description
1 polymer ?
#
loop_
_entity_poly.entity_id
_entity_poly.type
_entity_poly.pdbx_seq_one_letter_code
_entity_poly.pdbx_strand_id
1 'polypeptide(L)'
;MDWFSVPVLLTWLLLQVVWSQPAPETTEIDVDGGIDQDIFDINEALGLDLFEGDIKLDGERNSIIGDNYRWPHVIPYVLDDSLEINAKGLILKAFEQYRLKTCIDFKPWEGEKNYISVFKGSGCWSSVGNRQVGLQQLSIGAGCDRIGTIQHEFLHALGFWHEQSRSDRDDYVSIIWDRIQSGKEHNFNKYDDKTSDSLNVPYDYTSVMHYSQTAFRNGTEPTIVTNIPDFMDVIGQRMDFSDYDLQKLNRLYNCSSSLSFMDTCSFELENICGMIQSSDDSSDWQRLSQVPTGPHTDHTNMGECEGSGYFMHFNTSAVTQGSTALLESRILYPKRDFQCLQFYFYHSGNESDLLHVWVREYSSAHPNGTLRFIEQIKAAPANYWQLHHVSLNVTSKFRVVFEGVRGTGLSTGGLSIDDINLSETQCPHHTWHIRNFTHLLNTSPAGPAGRIYSPPFYSSKGYAFQVSLYVNGTTDNPFNLATYLHLISGANDDQLQWPCAWQQGTMILLDQHPDIRQRMSNQRSITTDPLKLSDSSLTYFWDRPDKVGLTASFPNGTTFMRGPGSGISAFLTHQRLRSRNFIKEDSIYILLTMEGM
;
A
#
# COMPACT_ATOMS: atom_id res chain seq x y z
N MET A 1 -13.91 51.15 71.28
CA MET A 1 -13.72 51.91 70.04
C MET A 1 -13.94 50.93 68.92
N ASP A 2 -14.87 51.29 68.05
CA ASP A 2 -15.58 50.46 67.08
C ASP A 2 -14.63 49.59 66.24
N TRP A 3 -15.09 48.52 65.59
CA TRP A 3 -15.58 48.62 64.23
C TRP A 3 -16.40 47.36 63.85
N PHE A 4 -17.40 47.61 63.01
CA PHE A 4 -18.47 46.73 62.56
C PHE A 4 -18.01 45.42 61.90
N SER A 5 -18.70 44.33 62.27
CA SER A 5 -18.71 43.04 61.58
C SER A 5 -19.71 43.05 60.42
N VAL A 6 -19.30 42.59 59.23
CA VAL A 6 -20.17 42.25 58.09
C VAL A 6 -20.07 40.74 57.86
N PRO A 7 -21.18 39.98 57.75
CA PRO A 7 -21.13 38.54 57.54
C PRO A 7 -21.05 38.22 56.04
N VAL A 8 -20.05 37.43 55.65
CA VAL A 8 -19.99 36.83 54.30
C VAL A 8 -20.70 35.48 54.34
N LEU A 9 -21.79 35.37 53.59
CA LEU A 9 -22.54 34.15 53.35
C LEU A 9 -21.67 33.13 52.60
N LEU A 10 -21.38 31.99 53.23
CA LEU A 10 -20.89 30.80 52.53
C LEU A 10 -22.07 30.13 51.81
N THR A 11 -22.05 30.18 50.48
CA THR A 11 -22.88 29.31 49.62
C THR A 11 -22.06 28.07 49.27
N TRP A 12 -22.49 26.91 49.77
CA TRP A 12 -21.93 25.61 49.37
C TRP A 12 -22.53 25.21 48.02
N LEU A 13 -21.76 25.34 46.94
CA LEU A 13 -22.07 24.72 45.65
C LEU A 13 -21.58 23.27 45.69
N LEU A 14 -22.51 22.32 45.76
CA LEU A 14 -22.24 20.90 45.52
C LEU A 14 -21.90 20.71 44.03
N LEU A 15 -20.61 20.70 43.70
CA LEU A 15 -20.13 20.16 42.43
C LEU A 15 -20.32 18.64 42.46
N GLN A 16 -21.36 18.15 41.78
CA GLN A 16 -21.39 16.76 41.36
C GLN A 16 -20.35 16.58 40.26
N VAL A 17 -19.16 16.12 40.65
CA VAL A 17 -18.19 15.53 39.72
C VAL A 17 -18.81 14.23 39.26
N VAL A 18 -19.45 14.24 38.08
CA VAL A 18 -19.75 13.01 37.35
C VAL A 18 -18.40 12.48 36.90
N TRP A 19 -17.90 11.45 37.60
CA TRP A 19 -16.81 10.64 37.10
C TRP A 19 -17.36 9.91 35.88
N SER A 20 -17.08 10.42 34.68
CA SER A 20 -17.18 9.62 33.47
C SER A 20 -16.17 8.49 33.63
N GLN A 21 -16.66 7.29 33.94
CA GLN A 21 -15.83 6.10 33.83
C GLN A 21 -15.27 6.06 32.39
N PRO A 22 -13.97 5.81 32.19
CA PRO A 22 -13.46 5.57 30.84
C PRO A 22 -14.30 4.47 30.21
N ALA A 23 -14.76 4.69 28.98
CA ALA A 23 -15.42 3.65 28.22
C ALA A 23 -14.49 2.42 28.22
N PRO A 24 -15.02 1.19 28.42
CA PRO A 24 -14.18 0.01 28.37
C PRO A 24 -13.47 -0.01 27.01
N GLU A 25 -12.14 0.00 27.03
CA GLU A 25 -11.34 -0.01 25.82
C GLU A 25 -11.50 -1.36 25.13
N THR A 26 -11.79 -1.32 23.82
CA THR A 26 -11.74 -2.51 22.97
C THR A 26 -10.35 -3.11 23.05
N THR A 27 -10.26 -4.40 23.37
CA THR A 27 -8.98 -5.12 23.40
C THR A 27 -8.36 -5.08 22.01
N GLU A 28 -7.23 -4.40 21.89
CA GLU A 28 -6.43 -4.34 20.67
C GLU A 28 -5.15 -5.16 20.86
N ILE A 29 -4.86 -6.06 19.92
CA ILE A 29 -3.65 -6.88 19.88
C ILE A 29 -2.77 -6.36 18.75
N ASP A 30 -1.55 -5.98 19.10
CA ASP A 30 -0.51 -5.65 18.14
C ASP A 30 0.25 -6.92 17.73
N VAL A 31 0.25 -7.23 16.44
CA VAL A 31 0.94 -8.42 15.90
C VAL A 31 2.46 -8.29 15.94
N ASP A 32 2.97 -7.06 15.98
CA ASP A 32 4.40 -6.76 16.06
C ASP A 32 4.89 -6.56 17.51
N GLY A 33 3.99 -6.68 18.50
CA GLY A 33 4.35 -6.57 19.92
C GLY A 33 4.96 -5.23 20.34
N GLY A 34 4.65 -4.15 19.62
CA GLY A 34 5.18 -2.80 19.87
C GLY A 34 6.51 -2.51 19.20
N ILE A 35 7.08 -3.46 18.44
CA ILE A 35 8.46 -3.37 17.95
C ILE A 35 8.49 -3.48 16.43
N ASP A 36 9.10 -2.49 15.76
CA ASP A 36 9.38 -2.55 14.33
C ASP A 36 10.67 -3.34 14.07
N GLN A 37 10.61 -4.68 14.20
CA GLN A 37 11.77 -5.53 13.92
C GLN A 37 12.00 -5.67 12.42
N ASP A 38 13.25 -5.44 12.00
CA ASP A 38 13.70 -5.73 10.64
C ASP A 38 14.14 -7.21 10.51
N ILE A 39 14.37 -7.67 9.27
CA ILE A 39 14.82 -9.03 8.94
C ILE A 39 16.02 -9.44 9.81
N PHE A 40 17.01 -8.54 9.92
CA PHE A 40 18.24 -8.79 10.66
C PHE A 40 18.00 -8.90 12.17
N ASP A 41 17.04 -8.15 12.72
CA ASP A 41 16.69 -8.22 14.14
C ASP A 41 16.00 -9.55 14.46
N ILE A 42 15.11 -10.01 13.58
CA ILE A 42 14.40 -11.29 13.71
C ILE A 42 15.40 -12.45 13.68
N ASN A 43 16.29 -12.48 12.68
CA ASN A 43 17.26 -13.56 12.52
C ASN A 43 18.30 -13.58 13.65
N GLU A 44 18.76 -12.41 14.07
CA GLU A 44 19.70 -12.28 15.19
C GLU A 44 19.08 -12.74 16.51
N ALA A 45 17.81 -12.36 16.79
CA ALA A 45 17.10 -12.81 17.98
C ALA A 45 16.92 -14.34 18.03
N LEU A 46 16.90 -15.00 16.88
CA LEU A 46 16.86 -16.46 16.74
C LEU A 46 18.24 -17.12 16.75
N GLY A 47 19.33 -16.33 16.81
CA GLY A 47 20.70 -16.83 16.82
C GLY A 47 21.12 -17.47 15.48
N LEU A 48 20.51 -17.05 14.37
CA LEU A 48 20.87 -17.53 13.05
C LEU A 48 22.18 -16.87 12.60
N ASP A 49 23.22 -17.67 12.41
CA ASP A 49 24.52 -17.20 11.92
C ASP A 49 24.60 -17.32 10.40
N LEU A 50 23.69 -16.59 9.73
CA LEU A 50 23.62 -16.50 8.27
C LEU A 50 24.54 -15.40 7.77
N PHE A 51 25.01 -15.54 6.53
CA PHE A 51 25.85 -14.52 5.91
C PHE A 51 25.04 -13.25 5.72
N GLU A 52 25.55 -12.11 6.16
CA GLU A 52 24.80 -10.85 6.12
C GLU A 52 23.41 -10.95 6.75
N GLY A 53 23.25 -11.80 7.76
CA GLY A 53 22.01 -11.92 8.53
C GLY A 53 20.94 -12.82 7.93
N ASP A 54 20.80 -12.91 6.61
CA ASP A 54 19.70 -13.60 5.93
C ASP A 54 20.10 -14.31 4.63
N ILE A 55 21.39 -14.33 4.28
CA ILE A 55 21.85 -15.05 3.09
C ILE A 55 22.34 -16.45 3.49
N LYS A 56 21.67 -17.47 2.94
CA LYS A 56 22.11 -18.86 3.03
C LYS A 56 23.12 -19.19 1.94
N LEU A 57 24.38 -19.34 2.34
CA LEU A 57 25.47 -19.77 1.47
C LEU A 57 25.54 -21.30 1.33
N ASP A 58 25.55 -21.78 0.08
CA ASP A 58 25.83 -23.18 -0.25
C ASP A 58 27.31 -23.32 -0.68
N GLY A 59 28.17 -23.80 0.22
CA GLY A 59 29.54 -24.31 -0.03
C GLY A 59 30.35 -23.71 -1.19
N GLU A 60 31.40 -22.95 -0.85
CA GLU A 60 32.21 -22.02 -1.66
C GLU A 60 31.53 -20.64 -1.87
N ARG A 61 32.27 -19.58 -1.50
CA ARG A 61 31.90 -18.16 -1.66
C ARG A 61 31.99 -17.76 -3.14
N ASN A 62 31.22 -18.43 -3.99
CA ASN A 62 31.18 -18.11 -5.41
C ASN A 62 30.19 -16.96 -5.62
N SER A 63 30.81 -15.78 -5.60
CA SER A 63 30.41 -14.47 -6.06
C SER A 63 29.44 -14.50 -7.25
N ILE A 64 28.21 -13.97 -7.13
CA ILE A 64 27.21 -14.19 -8.18
C ILE A 64 27.24 -13.09 -9.24
N ILE A 65 28.17 -13.28 -10.17
CA ILE A 65 28.12 -12.80 -11.54
C ILE A 65 28.17 -14.05 -12.43
N GLY A 66 27.12 -14.28 -13.23
CA GLY A 66 27.10 -15.39 -14.18
C GLY A 66 25.69 -15.83 -14.58
N ASP A 67 25.47 -16.02 -15.87
CA ASP A 67 24.15 -16.39 -16.44
C ASP A 67 23.61 -17.73 -15.92
N ASN A 68 24.49 -18.60 -15.41
CA ASN A 68 24.11 -19.88 -14.82
C ASN A 68 23.31 -19.74 -13.53
N TYR A 69 23.40 -18.62 -12.81
CA TYR A 69 22.68 -18.42 -11.55
C TYR A 69 21.34 -17.69 -11.76
N ARG A 70 20.91 -17.48 -13.01
CA ARG A 70 19.64 -16.83 -13.31
C ARG A 70 18.49 -17.83 -13.28
N TRP A 71 17.35 -17.39 -12.77
CA TRP A 71 16.10 -18.12 -12.96
C TRP A 71 15.57 -17.87 -14.38
N PRO A 72 14.69 -18.74 -14.92
CA PRO A 72 13.84 -18.36 -16.04
C PRO A 72 12.93 -17.18 -15.63
N HIS A 73 12.44 -16.42 -16.62
CA HIS A 73 11.48 -15.32 -16.40
C HIS A 73 10.23 -15.73 -15.63
N VAL A 74 9.78 -16.99 -15.76
CA VAL A 74 8.67 -17.55 -14.99
C VAL A 74 9.22 -18.54 -13.98
N ILE A 75 9.23 -18.17 -12.71
CA ILE A 75 9.83 -18.94 -11.62
C ILE A 75 8.80 -19.93 -11.06
N PRO A 76 9.08 -21.25 -11.08
CA PRO A 76 8.23 -22.24 -10.44
C PRO A 76 8.35 -22.13 -8.92
N TYR A 77 7.22 -22.14 -8.22
CA TYR A 77 7.19 -22.08 -6.75
C TYR A 77 6.27 -23.13 -6.12
N VAL A 78 6.57 -23.44 -4.85
CA VAL A 78 5.69 -24.18 -3.93
C VAL A 78 5.54 -23.35 -2.67
N LEU A 79 4.30 -23.19 -2.19
CA LEU A 79 4.01 -22.63 -0.85
C LEU A 79 3.73 -23.80 0.08
N ASP A 80 4.70 -24.12 0.93
CA ASP A 80 4.63 -25.25 1.85
C ASP A 80 3.50 -25.08 2.89
N ASP A 81 2.96 -26.20 3.39
CA ASP A 81 1.87 -26.20 4.37
C ASP A 81 2.29 -25.66 5.75
N SER A 82 3.58 -25.59 6.03
CA SER A 82 4.12 -24.94 7.24
C SER A 82 3.88 -23.43 7.30
N LEU A 83 3.68 -22.77 6.14
CA LEU A 83 3.45 -21.33 6.09
C LEU A 83 2.14 -20.94 6.77
N GLU A 84 2.20 -19.84 7.52
CA GLU A 84 0.99 -19.20 8.03
C GLU A 84 0.11 -18.72 6.88
N ILE A 85 -1.21 -18.80 7.06
CA ILE A 85 -2.17 -18.38 6.03
C ILE A 85 -1.95 -16.90 5.65
N ASN A 86 -1.61 -16.05 6.62
CA ASN A 86 -1.29 -14.64 6.35
C ASN A 86 -0.08 -14.50 5.41
N ALA A 87 0.99 -15.24 5.69
CA ALA A 87 2.20 -15.26 4.88
C ALA A 87 1.90 -15.76 3.46
N LYS A 88 1.11 -16.83 3.29
CA LYS A 88 0.71 -17.33 1.95
C LYS A 88 0.04 -16.22 1.13
N GLY A 89 -0.91 -15.49 1.70
CA GLY A 89 -1.58 -14.38 1.01
C GLY A 89 -0.64 -13.23 0.66
N LEU A 90 0.25 -12.86 1.57
CA LEU A 90 1.24 -11.80 1.31
C LEU A 90 2.30 -12.19 0.27
N ILE A 91 2.70 -13.47 0.20
CA ILE A 91 3.61 -13.96 -0.85
C ILE A 91 2.94 -13.83 -2.22
N LEU A 92 1.67 -14.19 -2.35
CA LEU A 92 0.92 -14.02 -3.60
C LEU A 92 0.77 -12.53 -3.97
N LYS A 93 0.56 -11.63 -2.98
CA LYS A 93 0.54 -10.18 -3.23
C LYS A 93 1.92 -9.64 -3.63
N ALA A 94 3.02 -10.18 -3.11
CA ALA A 94 4.37 -9.86 -3.55
C ALA A 94 4.59 -10.27 -5.02
N PHE A 95 4.08 -11.44 -5.44
CA PHE A 95 4.12 -11.86 -6.85
C PHE A 95 3.35 -10.89 -7.76
N GLU A 96 2.23 -10.35 -7.31
CA GLU A 96 1.52 -9.31 -8.08
C GLU A 96 2.35 -8.01 -8.25
N GLN A 97 3.19 -7.64 -7.28
CA GLN A 97 4.12 -6.51 -7.46
C GLN A 97 5.21 -6.80 -8.49
N TYR A 98 5.78 -8.01 -8.49
CA TYR A 98 6.70 -8.45 -9.55
C TYR A 98 6.03 -8.41 -10.93
N ARG A 99 4.81 -8.95 -11.06
CA ARG A 99 4.01 -8.96 -12.30
C ARG A 99 3.65 -7.57 -12.80
N LEU A 100 3.50 -6.59 -11.91
CA LEU A 100 3.20 -5.21 -12.26
C LEU A 100 4.46 -4.45 -12.71
N LYS A 101 5.56 -4.61 -11.99
CA LYS A 101 6.75 -3.74 -12.10
C LYS A 101 7.91 -4.34 -12.89
N THR A 102 7.85 -5.63 -13.21
CA THR A 102 8.93 -6.38 -13.86
C THR A 102 8.39 -7.37 -14.89
N CYS A 103 9.27 -7.99 -15.67
CA CYS A 103 8.93 -9.13 -16.52
C CYS A 103 9.06 -10.50 -15.84
N ILE A 104 9.32 -10.51 -14.52
CA ILE A 104 9.37 -11.74 -13.71
C ILE A 104 7.96 -12.14 -13.32
N ASP A 105 7.65 -13.42 -13.51
CA ASP A 105 6.39 -14.02 -13.13
C ASP A 105 6.65 -15.29 -12.30
N PHE A 106 5.61 -15.76 -11.64
CA PHE A 106 5.62 -16.91 -10.75
C PHE A 106 4.49 -17.85 -11.13
N LYS A 107 4.78 -19.15 -11.17
CA LYS A 107 3.76 -20.17 -11.40
C LYS A 107 3.90 -21.34 -10.40
N PRO A 108 2.83 -22.03 -10.03
CA PRO A 108 2.93 -23.26 -9.26
C PRO A 108 3.87 -24.26 -9.96
N TRP A 109 4.69 -24.95 -9.17
CA TRP A 109 5.60 -25.97 -9.68
C TRP A 109 4.83 -27.17 -10.25
N GLU A 110 5.21 -27.59 -11.47
CA GLU A 110 4.55 -28.67 -12.23
C GLU A 110 5.53 -29.79 -12.63
N GLY A 111 6.73 -29.80 -12.02
CA GLY A 111 7.79 -30.79 -12.29
C GLY A 111 9.05 -30.21 -12.93
N GLU A 112 9.21 -28.88 -12.95
CA GLU A 112 10.44 -28.23 -13.40
C GLU A 112 11.64 -28.68 -12.56
N LYS A 113 12.81 -28.73 -13.22
CA LYS A 113 14.05 -29.21 -12.60
C LYS A 113 14.41 -28.45 -11.32
N ASN A 114 14.29 -27.12 -11.34
CA ASN A 114 14.58 -26.24 -10.21
C ASN A 114 13.35 -25.39 -9.89
N TYR A 115 13.09 -25.16 -8.61
CA TYR A 115 11.96 -24.36 -8.14
C TYR A 115 12.24 -23.79 -6.74
N ILE A 116 11.52 -22.74 -6.37
CA ILE A 116 11.59 -22.15 -5.03
C ILE A 116 10.52 -22.79 -4.14
N SER A 117 10.93 -23.36 -3.02
CA SER A 117 10.03 -23.87 -1.98
C SER A 117 10.00 -22.89 -0.83
N VAL A 118 8.93 -22.11 -0.73
CA VAL A 118 8.72 -21.16 0.35
C VAL A 118 8.10 -21.90 1.54
N PHE A 119 8.72 -21.81 2.71
CA PHE A 119 8.29 -22.54 3.90
C PHE A 119 8.48 -21.70 5.17
N LYS A 120 7.84 -22.10 6.27
CA LYS A 120 8.04 -21.46 7.58
C LYS A 120 9.26 -22.05 8.28
N GLY A 121 10.43 -21.49 7.99
CA GLY A 121 11.66 -21.76 8.74
C GLY A 121 11.83 -20.85 9.96
N SER A 122 13.00 -20.95 10.59
CA SER A 122 13.46 -19.94 11.55
C SER A 122 13.96 -18.73 10.78
N GLY A 123 13.35 -17.57 11.04
CA GLY A 123 13.76 -16.30 10.42
C GLY A 123 13.31 -16.13 8.96
N CYS A 124 13.78 -15.04 8.35
CA CYS A 124 13.58 -14.72 6.94
C CYS A 124 14.93 -14.87 6.24
N TRP A 125 15.02 -15.70 5.21
CA TRP A 125 16.29 -15.88 4.49
C TRP A 125 16.11 -16.58 3.15
N SER A 126 17.10 -16.39 2.29
CA SER A 126 17.15 -16.95 0.96
C SER A 126 18.59 -17.23 0.53
N SER A 127 18.76 -18.09 -0.48
CA SER A 127 20.04 -18.22 -1.17
C SER A 127 20.10 -17.21 -2.31
N VAL A 128 21.29 -16.67 -2.59
CA VAL A 128 21.45 -15.73 -3.71
C VAL A 128 21.47 -16.51 -5.04
N GLY A 129 20.59 -16.14 -5.97
CA GLY A 129 20.47 -16.73 -7.31
C GLY A 129 19.88 -18.14 -7.36
N ASN A 130 19.70 -18.65 -8.58
CA ASN A 130 19.32 -20.04 -8.85
C ASN A 130 20.51 -20.97 -8.60
N ARG A 131 20.47 -21.72 -7.49
CA ARG A 131 21.55 -22.63 -7.09
C ARG A 131 21.59 -23.92 -7.90
N GLN A 132 20.58 -24.17 -8.74
CA GLN A 132 20.44 -25.38 -9.57
C GLN A 132 20.42 -26.70 -8.78
N VAL A 133 19.94 -26.68 -7.55
CA VAL A 133 19.91 -27.82 -6.61
C VAL A 133 18.59 -28.60 -6.63
N GLY A 134 17.68 -28.26 -7.53
CA GLY A 134 16.32 -28.76 -7.50
C GLY A 134 15.42 -27.89 -6.61
N LEU A 135 15.04 -28.44 -5.45
CA LEU A 135 14.31 -27.71 -4.43
C LEU A 135 15.25 -26.69 -3.77
N GLN A 136 15.03 -25.41 -4.04
CA GLN A 136 15.72 -24.30 -3.35
C GLN A 136 14.81 -23.71 -2.28
N GLN A 137 15.23 -23.77 -1.02
CA GLN A 137 14.43 -23.28 0.10
C GLN A 137 14.52 -21.75 0.23
N LEU A 138 13.39 -21.12 0.57
CA LEU A 138 13.29 -19.73 0.98
C LEU A 138 12.42 -19.67 2.24
N SER A 139 12.94 -19.11 3.33
CA SER A 139 12.23 -19.06 4.61
C SER A 139 11.45 -17.77 4.74
N ILE A 140 10.15 -17.88 5.00
CA ILE A 140 9.30 -16.79 5.51
C ILE A 140 8.77 -17.25 6.87
N GLY A 141 9.55 -16.98 7.91
CA GLY A 141 9.26 -17.33 9.30
C GLY A 141 8.26 -16.39 9.99
N ALA A 142 8.14 -16.53 11.31
CA ALA A 142 7.35 -15.61 12.13
C ALA A 142 7.98 -14.20 12.11
N GLY A 143 7.16 -13.17 11.92
CA GLY A 143 7.60 -11.77 11.79
C GLY A 143 8.06 -11.37 10.38
N CYS A 144 8.16 -12.33 9.45
CA CYS A 144 8.62 -12.10 8.08
C CYS A 144 7.50 -11.79 7.08
N ASP A 145 6.25 -11.75 7.52
CA ASP A 145 5.06 -11.54 6.72
C ASP A 145 4.81 -10.04 6.46
N ARG A 146 5.81 -9.40 5.84
CA ARG A 146 5.78 -8.04 5.31
C ARG A 146 6.08 -8.10 3.81
N ILE A 147 5.39 -7.29 3.00
CA ILE A 147 5.57 -7.37 1.54
C ILE A 147 7.00 -7.03 1.12
N GLY A 148 7.60 -5.99 1.70
CA GLY A 148 8.99 -5.61 1.45
C GLY A 148 10.00 -6.69 1.86
N THR A 149 9.74 -7.39 2.98
CA THR A 149 10.56 -8.54 3.41
C THR A 149 10.47 -9.69 2.41
N ILE A 150 9.28 -10.06 1.97
CA ILE A 150 9.12 -11.13 0.97
C ILE A 150 9.81 -10.72 -0.35
N GLN A 151 9.63 -9.48 -0.80
CA GLN A 151 10.29 -8.96 -2.00
C GLN A 151 11.82 -9.02 -1.88
N HIS A 152 12.37 -8.66 -0.73
CA HIS A 152 13.79 -8.75 -0.40
C HIS A 152 14.33 -10.18 -0.55
N GLU A 153 13.67 -11.17 0.06
CA GLU A 153 14.10 -12.57 -0.03
C GLU A 153 14.03 -13.13 -1.46
N PHE A 154 13.04 -12.68 -2.24
CA PHE A 154 12.95 -13.04 -3.66
C PHE A 154 13.99 -12.30 -4.52
N LEU A 155 14.42 -11.09 -4.16
CA LEU A 155 15.54 -10.42 -4.81
C LEU A 155 16.86 -11.15 -4.57
N HIS A 156 17.08 -11.65 -3.34
CA HIS A 156 18.16 -12.61 -3.09
C HIS A 156 18.05 -13.81 -4.03
N ALA A 157 16.91 -14.49 -4.07
CA ALA A 157 16.71 -15.65 -4.95
C ALA A 157 16.95 -15.32 -6.44
N LEU A 158 16.69 -14.08 -6.86
CA LEU A 158 16.90 -13.57 -8.22
C LEU A 158 18.36 -13.19 -8.53
N GLY A 159 19.22 -13.10 -7.51
CA GLY A 159 20.66 -12.90 -7.67
C GLY A 159 21.22 -11.62 -7.03
N PHE A 160 20.44 -10.89 -6.22
CA PHE A 160 20.87 -9.62 -5.63
C PHE A 160 21.48 -9.80 -4.23
N TRP A 161 22.56 -9.07 -3.98
CA TRP A 161 23.14 -8.88 -2.64
C TRP A 161 22.61 -7.59 -2.02
N HIS A 162 23.01 -7.32 -0.78
CA HIS A 162 22.66 -6.08 -0.11
C HIS A 162 23.33 -4.83 -0.71
N GLU A 163 22.64 -3.69 -0.64
CA GLU A 163 23.13 -2.42 -1.20
C GLU A 163 24.32 -1.87 -0.41
N GLN A 164 24.33 -2.00 0.93
CA GLN A 164 25.44 -1.51 1.76
C GLN A 164 26.73 -2.33 1.63
N SER A 165 26.69 -3.41 0.86
CA SER A 165 27.84 -4.30 0.60
C SER A 165 28.56 -3.97 -0.72
N ARG A 166 28.10 -2.95 -1.45
CA ARG A 166 28.75 -2.48 -2.68
C ARG A 166 30.19 -2.04 -2.46
N SER A 167 31.00 -2.15 -3.51
CA SER A 167 32.41 -1.75 -3.54
C SER A 167 32.61 -0.26 -3.20
N ASP A 168 31.69 0.59 -3.68
CA ASP A 168 31.65 2.05 -3.56
C ASP A 168 30.90 2.56 -2.31
N ARG A 169 30.37 1.68 -1.44
CA ARG A 169 29.47 2.09 -0.34
C ARG A 169 30.05 3.11 0.65
N ASP A 170 31.37 3.12 0.85
CA ASP A 170 32.02 4.04 1.81
C ASP A 170 31.97 5.52 1.36
N ASP A 171 31.69 5.78 0.08
CA ASP A 171 31.46 7.13 -0.44
C ASP A 171 30.08 7.67 0.00
N TYR A 172 29.16 6.79 0.39
CA TYR A 172 27.76 7.08 0.68
C TYR A 172 27.40 6.90 2.17
N VAL A 173 28.01 5.91 2.83
CA VAL A 173 27.75 5.57 4.23
C VAL A 173 29.06 5.30 4.98
N SER A 174 29.05 5.57 6.27
CA SER A 174 30.12 5.24 7.20
C SER A 174 29.67 4.09 8.11
N ILE A 175 30.45 3.01 8.15
CA ILE A 175 30.24 1.90 9.09
C ILE A 175 30.96 2.20 10.39
N ILE A 176 30.20 2.23 11.50
CA ILE A 176 30.72 2.49 12.83
C ILE A 176 31.02 1.17 13.52
N TRP A 177 32.20 0.62 13.23
CA TRP A 177 32.61 -0.72 13.64
C TRP A 177 32.49 -1.00 15.14
N ASP A 178 32.81 -0.01 16.00
CA ASP A 178 32.75 -0.15 17.46
C ASP A 178 31.33 -0.35 18.01
N ARG A 179 30.30 -0.09 17.21
CA ARG A 179 28.89 -0.22 17.57
C ARG A 179 28.27 -1.52 17.06
N ILE A 180 29.03 -2.33 16.32
CA ILE A 180 28.57 -3.63 15.82
C ILE A 180 28.67 -4.66 16.95
N GLN A 181 27.68 -5.54 17.06
CA GLN A 181 27.74 -6.67 17.98
C GLN A 181 28.95 -7.56 17.66
N SER A 182 29.66 -8.00 18.69
CA SER A 182 30.88 -8.79 18.51
C SER A 182 30.61 -10.07 17.73
N GLY A 183 31.38 -10.32 16.68
CA GLY A 183 31.22 -11.46 15.77
C GLY A 183 30.35 -11.16 14.55
N LYS A 184 29.65 -10.01 14.51
CA LYS A 184 28.76 -9.60 13.40
C LYS A 184 29.40 -8.61 12.43
N GLU A 185 30.68 -8.28 12.60
CA GLU A 185 31.43 -7.35 11.75
C GLU A 185 31.46 -7.83 10.29
N HIS A 186 31.45 -9.16 10.09
CA HIS A 186 31.49 -9.74 8.76
C HIS A 186 30.25 -9.44 7.89
N ASN A 187 29.12 -9.06 8.49
CA ASN A 187 27.89 -8.66 7.79
C ASN A 187 28.01 -7.28 7.12
N PHE A 188 29.09 -6.55 7.39
CA PHE A 188 29.36 -5.22 6.83
C PHE A 188 30.54 -5.24 5.86
N ASN A 189 31.00 -6.40 5.43
CA ASN A 189 32.07 -6.48 4.44
C ASN A 189 31.61 -5.95 3.08
N LYS A 190 32.53 -5.31 2.34
CA LYS A 190 32.30 -4.91 0.95
C LYS A 190 32.74 -6.01 0.00
N TYR A 191 32.12 -6.09 -1.17
CA TYR A 191 32.58 -6.97 -2.25
C TYR A 191 32.95 -6.18 -3.50
N ASP A 192 33.87 -6.75 -4.26
CA ASP A 192 34.34 -6.13 -5.51
C ASP A 192 33.35 -6.34 -6.66
N ASP A 193 33.58 -5.61 -7.75
CA ASP A 193 32.73 -5.64 -8.95
C ASP A 193 32.78 -6.98 -9.70
N LYS A 194 33.61 -7.94 -9.25
CA LYS A 194 33.59 -9.33 -9.72
C LYS A 194 32.56 -10.17 -8.98
N THR A 195 32.07 -9.65 -7.87
CA THR A 195 31.17 -10.33 -6.95
C THR A 195 29.78 -9.76 -6.92
N SER A 196 29.67 -8.45 -7.00
CA SER A 196 28.40 -7.74 -7.08
C SER A 196 28.52 -6.70 -8.18
N ASP A 197 27.75 -6.87 -9.26
CA ASP A 197 27.68 -5.89 -10.34
C ASP A 197 26.65 -4.82 -9.97
N SER A 198 27.07 -3.56 -9.89
CA SER A 198 26.17 -2.41 -9.69
C SER A 198 25.22 -2.20 -10.88
N LEU A 199 25.47 -2.89 -11.98
CA LEU A 199 24.79 -2.78 -13.27
C LEU A 199 24.78 -1.33 -13.76
N ASN A 200 25.80 -0.54 -13.43
CA ASN A 200 25.88 0.90 -13.73
C ASN A 200 24.64 1.68 -13.26
N VAL A 201 24.21 1.40 -12.02
CA VAL A 201 23.15 2.13 -11.30
C VAL A 201 23.78 2.80 -10.06
N PRO A 202 23.44 4.08 -9.76
CA PRO A 202 23.95 4.77 -8.58
C PRO A 202 23.65 4.02 -7.27
N TYR A 203 24.35 4.39 -6.20
CA TYR A 203 24.05 3.88 -4.86
C TYR A 203 22.64 4.30 -4.44
N ASP A 204 21.88 3.37 -3.86
CA ASP A 204 20.47 3.57 -3.54
C ASP A 204 20.17 3.51 -2.04
N TYR A 205 20.05 4.68 -1.40
CA TYR A 205 19.60 4.75 0.00
C TYR A 205 18.17 4.23 0.21
N THR A 206 17.34 4.18 -0.84
CA THR A 206 15.95 3.73 -0.77
C THR A 206 15.76 2.24 -1.11
N SER A 207 16.85 1.52 -1.42
CA SER A 207 16.78 0.11 -1.81
C SER A 207 16.15 -0.74 -0.70
N VAL A 208 15.25 -1.64 -1.08
CA VAL A 208 14.71 -2.64 -0.16
C VAL A 208 15.81 -3.62 0.30
N MET A 209 16.92 -3.71 -0.45
CA MET A 209 18.12 -4.49 -0.13
C MET A 209 19.12 -3.73 0.75
N HIS A 210 18.80 -2.53 1.23
CA HIS A 210 19.68 -1.80 2.14
C HIS A 210 19.34 -2.14 3.61
N TYR A 211 20.37 -2.31 4.43
CA TYR A 211 20.24 -2.38 5.89
C TYR A 211 19.64 -1.12 6.49
N SER A 212 18.91 -1.26 7.60
CA SER A 212 18.56 -0.12 8.44
C SER A 212 19.78 0.40 9.21
N GLN A 213 19.67 1.63 9.74
CA GLN A 213 20.70 2.20 10.61
C GLN A 213 20.97 1.40 11.90
N THR A 214 20.04 0.52 12.30
CA THR A 214 20.10 -0.24 13.55
C THR A 214 20.59 -1.68 13.37
N ALA A 215 20.88 -2.12 12.15
CA ALA A 215 21.30 -3.48 11.85
C ALA A 215 22.50 -3.89 12.72
N PHE A 216 22.38 -5.02 13.44
CA PHE A 216 23.40 -5.59 14.33
C PHE A 216 24.01 -4.62 15.35
N ARG A 217 23.27 -3.59 15.78
CA ARG A 217 23.80 -2.61 16.74
C ARG A 217 23.95 -3.21 18.14
N ASN A 218 24.98 -2.76 18.84
CA ASN A 218 25.16 -2.95 20.27
C ASN A 218 24.79 -1.63 20.99
N GLY A 219 23.68 -1.63 21.72
CA GLY A 219 23.13 -0.43 22.37
C GLY A 219 22.09 0.29 21.50
N THR A 220 22.04 1.62 21.59
CA THR A 220 21.02 2.45 20.92
C THR A 220 21.55 3.21 19.71
N GLU A 221 22.85 3.39 19.61
CA GLU A 221 23.49 4.15 18.56
C GLU A 221 23.53 3.38 17.22
N PRO A 222 23.47 4.07 16.07
CA PRO A 222 23.44 3.43 14.76
C PRO A 222 24.79 2.83 14.37
N THR A 223 24.77 1.71 13.64
CA THR A 223 25.94 1.04 13.04
C THR A 223 26.26 1.57 11.66
N ILE A 224 25.25 2.01 10.91
CA ILE A 224 25.40 2.67 9.60
C ILE A 224 24.98 4.12 9.75
N VAL A 225 25.90 5.04 9.43
CA VAL A 225 25.61 6.48 9.38
C VAL A 225 25.71 6.94 7.93
N THR A 226 24.66 7.55 7.38
CA THR A 226 24.72 8.11 6.03
C THR A 226 25.64 9.33 6.00
N ASN A 227 26.49 9.45 4.98
CA ASN A 227 27.40 10.59 4.84
C ASN A 227 26.62 11.90 4.59
N ILE A 228 25.42 11.78 4.03
CA ILE A 228 24.43 12.85 3.92
C ILE A 228 23.32 12.59 4.97
N PRO A 229 23.17 13.45 5.99
CA PRO A 229 22.25 13.22 7.11
C PRO A 229 20.78 13.04 6.71
N ASP A 230 20.33 13.66 5.62
CA ASP A 230 18.94 13.59 5.15
C ASP A 230 18.47 12.15 4.84
N PHE A 231 19.42 11.23 4.58
CA PHE A 231 19.12 9.82 4.28
C PHE A 231 19.15 8.89 5.49
N MET A 232 19.39 9.40 6.71
CA MET A 232 19.61 8.57 7.90
C MET A 232 18.42 7.65 8.20
N ASP A 233 17.20 8.18 8.08
CA ASP A 233 15.96 7.41 8.30
C ASP A 233 15.29 6.95 6.99
N VAL A 234 15.99 7.14 5.86
CA VAL A 234 15.57 6.64 4.54
C VAL A 234 16.01 5.20 4.34
N ILE A 235 17.24 4.87 4.76
CA ILE A 235 17.80 3.52 4.66
C ILE A 235 16.98 2.50 5.45
N GLY A 236 16.94 1.25 4.96
CA GLY A 236 16.18 0.17 5.59
C GLY A 236 14.67 0.27 5.42
N GLN A 237 14.19 0.89 4.34
CA GLN A 237 12.76 0.89 4.03
C GLN A 237 12.27 -0.52 3.65
N ARG A 238 11.03 -0.85 4.05
CA ARG A 238 10.38 -2.17 3.84
C ARG A 238 8.99 -2.05 3.22
N MET A 239 8.75 -0.97 2.46
CA MET A 239 7.45 -0.67 1.86
C MET A 239 7.27 -1.42 0.54
N ASP A 240 8.22 -1.26 -0.39
CA ASP A 240 8.22 -1.87 -1.72
C ASP A 240 9.63 -1.80 -2.34
N PHE A 241 9.80 -2.28 -3.58
CA PHE A 241 11.00 -2.00 -4.39
C PHE A 241 11.23 -0.51 -4.58
N SER A 242 12.49 -0.08 -4.55
CA SER A 242 12.86 1.24 -5.08
C SER A 242 12.88 1.23 -6.61
N ASP A 243 12.94 2.42 -7.22
CA ASP A 243 13.11 2.56 -8.67
C ASP A 243 14.44 1.94 -9.15
N TYR A 244 15.50 1.98 -8.34
CA TYR A 244 16.81 1.43 -8.68
C TYR A 244 16.89 -0.08 -8.46
N ASP A 245 16.16 -0.65 -7.50
CA ASP A 245 15.96 -2.11 -7.40
C ASP A 245 15.31 -2.64 -8.69
N LEU A 246 14.23 -1.99 -9.13
CA LEU A 246 13.53 -2.33 -10.37
C LEU A 246 14.42 -2.11 -11.60
N GLN A 247 15.18 -1.02 -11.66
CA GLN A 247 16.08 -0.76 -12.78
C GLN A 247 17.15 -1.85 -12.90
N LYS A 248 17.77 -2.25 -11.79
CA LYS A 248 18.76 -3.33 -11.73
C LYS A 248 18.15 -4.66 -12.16
N LEU A 249 17.00 -5.04 -11.58
CA LEU A 249 16.32 -6.29 -11.91
C LEU A 249 15.86 -6.35 -13.36
N ASN A 250 15.24 -5.28 -13.86
CA ASN A 250 14.78 -5.19 -15.24
C ASN A 250 15.94 -5.19 -16.25
N ARG A 251 17.09 -4.56 -15.92
CA ARG A 251 18.31 -4.63 -16.73
C ARG A 251 18.91 -6.03 -16.71
N LEU A 252 18.91 -6.70 -15.57
CA LEU A 252 19.41 -8.06 -15.43
C LEU A 252 18.58 -9.04 -16.29
N TYR A 253 17.26 -8.93 -16.30
CA TYR A 253 16.37 -9.83 -17.04
C TYR A 253 15.90 -9.32 -18.41
N ASN A 254 16.46 -8.20 -18.88
CA ASN A 254 16.10 -7.55 -20.16
C ASN A 254 14.59 -7.30 -20.30
N CYS A 255 13.95 -6.81 -19.24
CA CYS A 255 12.52 -6.57 -19.22
C CYS A 255 12.13 -5.38 -20.12
N SER A 256 11.14 -5.60 -20.99
CA SER A 256 10.57 -4.59 -21.88
C SER A 256 9.08 -4.33 -21.64
N SER A 257 8.41 -5.24 -20.93
CA SER A 257 7.01 -5.12 -20.50
C SER A 257 6.83 -5.93 -19.22
N SER A 258 5.71 -5.72 -18.53
CA SER A 258 5.29 -6.55 -17.40
C SER A 258 3.99 -7.28 -17.72
N LEU A 259 3.58 -8.22 -16.85
CA LEU A 259 2.35 -8.99 -17.05
C LEU A 259 1.11 -8.13 -16.80
N SER A 260 1.13 -7.31 -15.74
CA SER A 260 -0.06 -6.62 -15.26
C SER A 260 -0.11 -5.12 -15.57
N PHE A 261 0.98 -4.46 -15.97
CA PHE A 261 0.90 -3.04 -16.36
C PHE A 261 0.26 -2.91 -17.75
N MET A 262 -0.76 -2.05 -17.89
CA MET A 262 -1.36 -1.74 -19.18
C MET A 262 -1.06 -0.32 -19.63
N ASP A 263 -1.39 0.66 -18.79
CA ASP A 263 -1.25 2.06 -19.15
C ASP A 263 -1.18 3.02 -17.96
N THR A 264 -0.57 4.18 -18.18
CA THR A 264 -0.59 5.32 -17.26
C THR A 264 -0.69 6.61 -18.07
N CYS A 265 -1.52 7.55 -17.63
CA CYS A 265 -1.69 8.84 -18.29
C CYS A 265 -2.03 9.96 -17.30
N SER A 266 -1.06 10.85 -17.13
CA SER A 266 -1.13 12.08 -16.32
C SER A 266 -1.22 13.35 -17.18
N PHE A 267 -1.45 13.20 -18.49
CA PHE A 267 -1.61 14.29 -19.45
C PHE A 267 -0.46 15.32 -19.56
N GLU A 268 0.71 15.06 -18.98
CA GLU A 268 1.88 15.95 -19.03
C GLU A 268 2.40 16.25 -20.44
N LEU A 269 2.09 15.41 -21.43
CA LEU A 269 2.44 15.60 -22.84
C LEU A 269 1.23 15.94 -23.72
N GLU A 270 1.45 16.76 -24.75
CA GLU A 270 0.39 17.20 -25.69
C GLU A 270 -0.29 16.06 -26.46
N ASN A 271 0.41 14.93 -26.63
CA ASN A 271 -0.14 13.76 -27.29
C ASN A 271 -1.16 12.99 -26.41
N ILE A 272 -1.41 13.43 -25.18
CA ILE A 272 -2.37 12.86 -24.23
C ILE A 272 -2.30 11.33 -24.16
N CYS A 273 -1.08 10.77 -24.15
CA CYS A 273 -0.82 9.33 -24.08
C CYS A 273 -1.43 8.51 -25.25
N GLY A 274 -1.77 9.17 -26.35
CA GLY A 274 -2.47 8.59 -27.49
C GLY A 274 -3.97 8.37 -27.26
N MET A 275 -4.56 9.00 -26.24
CA MET A 275 -6.00 9.08 -26.10
C MET A 275 -6.59 9.88 -27.28
N ILE A 276 -7.81 9.54 -27.67
CA ILE A 276 -8.54 10.19 -28.76
C ILE A 276 -9.87 10.70 -28.26
N GLN A 277 -10.45 11.65 -28.98
CA GLN A 277 -11.80 12.14 -28.73
C GLN A 277 -12.69 11.75 -29.92
N SER A 278 -13.96 11.53 -29.64
CA SER A 278 -14.92 11.20 -30.69
C SER A 278 -15.25 12.45 -31.51
N SER A 279 -15.65 12.28 -32.77
CA SER A 279 -16.27 13.37 -33.56
C SER A 279 -17.80 13.25 -33.60
N ASP A 280 -18.33 12.17 -33.05
CA ASP A 280 -19.75 11.79 -33.16
C ASP A 280 -20.58 12.28 -31.95
N ASP A 281 -19.96 13.05 -31.05
CA ASP A 281 -20.55 13.65 -29.85
C ASP A 281 -20.63 15.18 -29.94
N SER A 282 -21.17 15.81 -28.89
CA SER A 282 -21.57 17.22 -28.92
C SER A 282 -20.48 18.20 -28.51
N SER A 283 -19.43 17.73 -27.83
CA SER A 283 -18.35 18.58 -27.31
C SER A 283 -17.13 17.74 -26.98
N ASP A 284 -15.97 18.38 -26.94
CA ASP A 284 -14.68 17.77 -26.64
C ASP A 284 -14.23 17.99 -25.19
N TRP A 285 -13.43 17.06 -24.67
CA TRP A 285 -12.59 17.25 -23.49
C TRP A 285 -11.42 18.18 -23.81
N GLN A 286 -11.06 19.05 -22.88
CA GLN A 286 -9.98 20.01 -23.06
C GLN A 286 -8.82 19.69 -22.13
N ARG A 287 -7.59 19.66 -22.67
CA ARG A 287 -6.38 19.57 -21.88
C ARG A 287 -6.06 20.94 -21.30
N LEU A 288 -6.24 21.12 -19.99
CA LEU A 288 -6.09 22.38 -19.29
C LEU A 288 -5.12 22.23 -18.11
N SER A 289 -4.49 23.33 -17.71
CA SER A 289 -3.67 23.39 -16.49
C SER A 289 -4.44 23.93 -15.28
N GLN A 290 -5.56 24.63 -15.51
CA GLN A 290 -6.43 25.18 -14.48
C GLN A 290 -7.83 25.49 -15.02
N VAL A 291 -8.81 25.49 -14.12
CA VAL A 291 -10.19 25.93 -14.36
C VAL A 291 -10.60 26.96 -13.29
N PRO A 292 -11.21 28.10 -13.66
CA PRO A 292 -11.57 29.16 -12.70
C PRO A 292 -12.49 28.71 -11.55
N THR A 293 -13.38 27.74 -11.80
CA THR A 293 -14.29 27.16 -10.81
C THR A 293 -13.77 25.87 -10.17
N GLY A 294 -12.51 25.52 -10.42
CA GLY A 294 -11.85 24.33 -9.92
C GLY A 294 -11.84 23.19 -10.94
N PRO A 295 -10.76 22.40 -11.00
CA PRO A 295 -9.57 22.49 -10.13
C PRO A 295 -8.61 23.60 -10.58
N HIS A 296 -7.90 24.22 -9.62
CA HIS A 296 -6.93 25.29 -9.88
C HIS A 296 -5.55 24.78 -10.30
N THR A 297 -5.30 23.49 -10.08
CA THR A 297 -4.09 22.77 -10.45
C THR A 297 -4.48 21.38 -10.95
N ASP A 298 -3.57 20.71 -11.65
CA ASP A 298 -3.64 19.27 -11.85
C ASP A 298 -3.51 18.50 -10.52
N HIS A 299 -3.77 17.19 -10.58
CA HIS A 299 -3.49 16.29 -9.46
C HIS A 299 -2.04 15.79 -9.49
N THR A 300 -1.46 15.59 -10.67
CA THR A 300 -0.10 15.02 -10.85
C THR A 300 0.94 15.75 -10.01
N ASN A 301 1.04 17.07 -10.16
CA ASN A 301 2.05 17.91 -9.52
C ASN A 301 1.48 18.84 -8.44
N MET A 302 0.14 18.90 -8.27
CA MET A 302 -0.54 19.78 -7.30
C MET A 302 -0.12 21.26 -7.39
N GLY A 303 0.29 21.71 -8.58
CA GLY A 303 0.80 23.07 -8.79
C GLY A 303 2.15 23.39 -8.11
N GLU A 304 2.91 22.38 -7.68
CA GLU A 304 4.26 22.58 -7.11
C GLU A 304 5.23 23.21 -8.12
N CYS A 305 4.97 23.04 -9.42
CA CYS A 305 5.76 23.65 -10.48
C CYS A 305 4.87 24.55 -11.37
N GLU A 306 5.09 25.86 -11.28
CA GLU A 306 4.32 26.88 -11.98
C GLU A 306 4.40 26.70 -13.50
N GLY A 307 3.24 26.67 -14.18
CA GLY A 307 3.16 26.49 -15.64
C GLY A 307 3.37 25.06 -16.12
N SER A 308 3.41 24.09 -15.20
CA SER A 308 3.43 22.65 -15.49
C SER A 308 2.20 21.97 -14.88
N GLY A 309 1.92 20.73 -15.27
CA GLY A 309 0.73 20.01 -14.82
C GLY A 309 -0.48 20.23 -15.72
N TYR A 310 -1.08 19.14 -16.17
CA TYR A 310 -2.27 19.19 -17.02
C TYR A 310 -3.25 18.08 -16.67
N PHE A 311 -4.52 18.35 -16.93
CA PHE A 311 -5.61 17.39 -16.77
C PHE A 311 -6.61 17.53 -17.93
N MET A 312 -7.49 16.54 -18.09
CA MET A 312 -8.59 16.64 -19.06
C MET A 312 -9.84 17.18 -18.37
N HIS A 313 -10.49 18.16 -19.00
CA HIS A 313 -11.69 18.83 -18.48
C HIS A 313 -12.82 18.86 -19.50
N PHE A 314 -14.00 18.41 -19.10
CA PHE A 314 -15.25 18.62 -19.84
C PHE A 314 -16.03 19.76 -19.20
N ASN A 315 -16.10 20.90 -19.91
CA ASN A 315 -16.77 22.10 -19.42
C ASN A 315 -18.30 22.00 -19.61
N THR A 316 -19.00 21.54 -18.58
CA THR A 316 -20.45 21.36 -18.59
C THR A 316 -21.20 22.70 -18.59
N SER A 317 -20.57 23.80 -18.14
CA SER A 317 -21.19 25.14 -18.17
C SER A 317 -21.33 25.73 -19.59
N ALA A 318 -20.51 25.26 -20.54
CA ALA A 318 -20.46 25.79 -21.91
C ALA A 318 -21.38 25.04 -22.90
N VAL A 319 -22.06 23.98 -22.47
CA VAL A 319 -22.84 23.09 -23.33
C VAL A 319 -24.29 22.95 -22.88
N THR A 320 -25.17 22.51 -23.78
CA THR A 320 -26.60 22.31 -23.49
C THR A 320 -26.86 21.02 -22.72
N GLN A 321 -27.97 20.95 -21.99
CA GLN A 321 -28.43 19.73 -21.31
C GLN A 321 -28.42 18.51 -22.25
N GLY A 322 -27.89 17.38 -21.76
CA GLY A 322 -27.78 16.13 -22.53
C GLY A 322 -26.59 16.06 -23.47
N SER A 323 -25.78 17.13 -23.57
CA SER A 323 -24.52 17.10 -24.31
C SER A 323 -23.54 16.10 -23.68
N THR A 324 -22.85 15.34 -24.51
CA THR A 324 -21.82 14.38 -24.15
C THR A 324 -20.45 14.77 -24.70
N ALA A 325 -19.40 14.34 -24.01
CA ALA A 325 -18.01 14.39 -24.44
C ALA A 325 -17.30 13.06 -24.15
N LEU A 326 -16.69 12.44 -25.16
CA LEU A 326 -16.04 11.13 -25.09
C LEU A 326 -14.53 11.27 -25.21
N LEU A 327 -13.82 10.72 -24.24
CA LEU A 327 -12.37 10.53 -24.28
C LEU A 327 -12.06 9.03 -24.24
N GLU A 328 -11.44 8.52 -25.30
CA GLU A 328 -11.09 7.11 -25.43
C GLU A 328 -9.57 6.89 -25.31
N SER A 329 -9.17 5.91 -24.51
CA SER A 329 -7.78 5.41 -24.52
C SER A 329 -7.37 4.90 -25.91
N ARG A 330 -6.05 4.72 -26.14
CA ARG A 330 -5.56 3.92 -27.28
C ARG A 330 -6.08 2.48 -27.22
N ILE A 331 -5.88 1.70 -28.27
CA ILE A 331 -6.20 0.26 -28.21
C ILE A 331 -5.24 -0.44 -27.24
N LEU A 332 -5.82 -1.12 -26.27
CA LEU A 332 -5.15 -1.89 -25.22
C LEU A 332 -5.32 -3.39 -25.47
N TYR A 333 -4.34 -4.18 -25.02
CA TYR A 333 -4.25 -5.62 -25.28
C TYR A 333 -4.12 -6.37 -23.95
N PRO A 334 -5.22 -6.86 -23.36
CA PRO A 334 -5.17 -7.55 -22.08
C PRO A 334 -4.48 -8.91 -22.21
N LYS A 335 -3.75 -9.30 -21.17
CA LYS A 335 -3.06 -10.59 -20.99
C LYS A 335 -3.75 -11.47 -19.95
N ARG A 336 -4.60 -10.88 -19.11
CA ARG A 336 -5.46 -11.50 -18.09
C ARG A 336 -6.92 -11.09 -18.35
N ASP A 337 -7.83 -11.66 -17.59
CA ASP A 337 -9.28 -11.52 -17.75
C ASP A 337 -9.92 -10.53 -16.77
N PHE A 338 -9.11 -9.81 -15.98
CA PHE A 338 -9.54 -8.78 -15.04
C PHE A 338 -8.58 -7.61 -15.02
N GLN A 339 -9.11 -6.41 -14.81
CA GLN A 339 -8.33 -5.18 -14.70
C GLN A 339 -8.91 -4.26 -13.63
N CYS A 340 -8.05 -3.39 -13.11
CA CYS A 340 -8.41 -2.27 -12.29
C CYS A 340 -8.03 -0.97 -12.99
N LEU A 341 -9.05 -0.23 -13.40
CA LEU A 341 -8.91 1.16 -13.83
C LEU A 341 -8.97 2.05 -12.60
N GLN A 342 -8.05 2.99 -12.49
CA GLN A 342 -8.08 4.01 -11.45
C GLN A 342 -7.75 5.38 -12.04
N PHE A 343 -8.31 6.42 -11.45
CA PHE A 343 -8.09 7.81 -11.86
C PHE A 343 -8.55 8.75 -10.77
N TYR A 344 -8.03 9.98 -10.78
CA TYR A 344 -8.51 11.06 -9.95
C TYR A 344 -9.58 11.86 -10.69
N PHE A 345 -10.65 12.21 -9.99
CA PHE A 345 -11.82 12.88 -10.53
C PHE A 345 -12.15 14.15 -9.73
N TYR A 346 -12.32 15.27 -10.41
CA TYR A 346 -12.77 16.54 -9.82
C TYR A 346 -14.09 16.96 -10.44
N HIS A 347 -15.07 17.29 -9.60
CA HIS A 347 -16.42 17.64 -10.03
C HIS A 347 -16.80 19.04 -9.53
N SER A 348 -16.63 20.06 -10.40
CA SER A 348 -17.02 21.46 -10.17
C SER A 348 -18.35 21.86 -10.84
N GLY A 349 -18.97 20.92 -11.53
CA GLY A 349 -20.26 21.07 -12.21
C GLY A 349 -21.46 20.95 -11.29
N ASN A 350 -22.62 20.65 -11.90
CA ASN A 350 -23.86 20.44 -11.17
C ASN A 350 -23.97 18.99 -10.67
N GLU A 351 -24.65 18.73 -9.55
CA GLU A 351 -24.88 17.36 -9.03
C GLU A 351 -25.50 16.38 -10.04
N SER A 352 -26.21 16.90 -11.05
CA SER A 352 -26.81 16.10 -12.12
C SER A 352 -25.87 15.80 -13.30
N ASP A 353 -24.69 16.40 -13.37
CA ASP A 353 -23.67 16.07 -14.36
C ASP A 353 -23.06 14.69 -14.03
N LEU A 354 -22.83 13.87 -15.06
CA LEU A 354 -22.46 12.47 -14.88
C LEU A 354 -21.15 12.15 -15.60
N LEU A 355 -20.38 11.24 -15.02
CA LEU A 355 -19.26 10.58 -15.68
C LEU A 355 -19.57 9.09 -15.80
N HIS A 356 -19.61 8.57 -17.02
CA HIS A 356 -19.74 7.16 -17.31
C HIS A 356 -18.41 6.58 -17.76
N VAL A 357 -18.14 5.35 -17.34
CA VAL A 357 -17.05 4.53 -17.86
C VAL A 357 -17.64 3.41 -18.71
N TRP A 358 -17.14 3.31 -19.94
CA TRP A 358 -17.48 2.25 -20.88
C TRP A 358 -16.22 1.54 -21.35
N VAL A 359 -16.40 0.35 -21.92
CA VAL A 359 -15.36 -0.33 -22.70
C VAL A 359 -15.84 -0.56 -24.11
N ARG A 360 -14.99 -0.26 -25.09
CA ARG A 360 -15.21 -0.57 -26.51
C ARG A 360 -14.37 -1.78 -26.89
N GLU A 361 -14.99 -2.94 -27.02
CA GLU A 361 -14.32 -4.22 -27.27
C GLU A 361 -14.33 -4.58 -28.76
N TYR A 362 -13.18 -4.99 -29.30
CA TYR A 362 -13.04 -5.29 -30.73
C TYR A 362 -12.88 -6.80 -30.96
N SER A 363 -13.68 -7.33 -31.87
CA SER A 363 -13.64 -8.75 -32.27
C SER A 363 -13.65 -8.86 -33.79
N SER A 364 -13.35 -10.06 -34.33
CA SER A 364 -13.45 -10.32 -35.77
C SER A 364 -14.88 -10.11 -36.31
N ALA A 365 -15.91 -10.34 -35.48
CA ALA A 365 -17.32 -10.11 -35.84
C ALA A 365 -17.72 -8.62 -35.77
N HIS A 366 -17.07 -7.85 -34.89
CA HIS A 366 -17.33 -6.42 -34.68
C HIS A 366 -16.03 -5.63 -34.79
N PRO A 367 -15.48 -5.44 -36.02
CA PRO A 367 -14.20 -4.77 -36.22
C PRO A 367 -14.23 -3.28 -35.87
N ASN A 368 -15.41 -2.65 -35.84
CA ASN A 368 -15.61 -1.26 -35.42
C ASN A 368 -15.78 -1.12 -33.88
N GLY A 369 -15.75 -2.24 -33.16
CA GLY A 369 -15.93 -2.31 -31.72
C GLY A 369 -17.39 -2.30 -31.27
N THR A 370 -17.65 -2.93 -30.13
CA THR A 370 -18.94 -2.91 -29.43
C THR A 370 -18.77 -2.20 -28.10
N LEU A 371 -19.59 -1.18 -27.85
CA LEU A 371 -19.57 -0.45 -26.58
C LEU A 371 -20.34 -1.22 -25.51
N ARG A 372 -19.75 -1.36 -24.33
CA ARG A 372 -20.35 -1.99 -23.15
C ARG A 372 -20.24 -1.04 -21.97
N PHE A 373 -21.38 -0.74 -21.35
CA PHE A 373 -21.44 0.05 -20.13
C PHE A 373 -20.77 -0.71 -18.99
N ILE A 374 -19.94 -0.02 -18.22
CA ILE A 374 -19.34 -0.59 -17.00
C ILE A 374 -20.02 0.02 -15.79
N GLU A 375 -19.86 1.32 -15.57
CA GLU A 375 -20.34 1.98 -14.37
C GLU A 375 -20.50 3.50 -14.57
N GLN A 376 -21.45 4.08 -13.83
CA GLN A 376 -21.55 5.51 -13.60
C GLN A 376 -20.79 5.87 -12.33
N ILE A 377 -19.84 6.81 -12.42
CA ILE A 377 -19.07 7.28 -11.28
C ILE A 377 -19.98 8.06 -10.33
N LYS A 378 -20.12 7.55 -9.11
CA LYS A 378 -20.93 8.15 -8.05
C LYS A 378 -20.06 9.11 -7.24
N ALA A 379 -19.99 10.37 -7.68
CA ALA A 379 -19.26 11.42 -6.97
C ALA A 379 -20.07 12.71 -6.96
N ALA A 380 -20.37 13.19 -5.74
CA ALA A 380 -20.97 14.50 -5.57
C ALA A 380 -19.96 15.60 -5.97
N PRO A 381 -20.44 16.78 -6.39
CA PRO A 381 -19.58 17.94 -6.58
C PRO A 381 -18.73 18.19 -5.34
N ALA A 382 -17.44 18.40 -5.57
CA ALA A 382 -16.43 18.47 -4.55
C ALA A 382 -15.32 19.40 -5.00
N ASN A 383 -14.76 20.15 -4.05
CA ASN A 383 -13.67 21.07 -4.30
C ASN A 383 -12.28 20.43 -4.13
N TYR A 384 -12.18 19.11 -4.27
CA TYR A 384 -10.96 18.31 -4.10
C TYR A 384 -10.97 17.12 -5.07
N TRP A 385 -9.80 16.56 -5.35
CA TRP A 385 -9.65 15.40 -6.22
C TRP A 385 -10.07 14.11 -5.50
N GLN A 386 -10.91 13.31 -6.16
CA GLN A 386 -11.45 12.06 -5.63
C GLN A 386 -10.85 10.87 -6.40
N LEU A 387 -10.18 9.95 -5.69
CA LEU A 387 -9.68 8.71 -6.27
C LEU A 387 -10.83 7.71 -6.51
N HIS A 388 -10.97 7.24 -7.75
CA HIS A 388 -11.92 6.19 -8.11
C HIS A 388 -11.21 4.93 -8.61
N HIS A 389 -11.83 3.79 -8.34
CA HIS A 389 -11.44 2.48 -8.87
C HIS A 389 -12.63 1.86 -9.59
N VAL A 390 -12.41 1.31 -10.78
CA VAL A 390 -13.43 0.65 -11.61
C VAL A 390 -12.90 -0.72 -12.02
N SER A 391 -13.60 -1.76 -11.59
CA SER A 391 -13.25 -3.14 -11.93
C SER A 391 -13.71 -3.46 -13.35
N LEU A 392 -12.80 -3.96 -14.18
CA LEU A 392 -13.05 -4.40 -15.54
C LEU A 392 -12.79 -5.90 -15.68
N ASN A 393 -13.43 -6.52 -16.66
CA ASN A 393 -13.31 -7.95 -16.97
C ASN A 393 -13.23 -8.18 -18.48
N VAL A 394 -12.26 -7.53 -19.12
CA VAL A 394 -12.14 -7.50 -20.59
C VAL A 394 -11.06 -8.49 -21.05
N THR A 395 -11.37 -9.31 -22.05
CA THR A 395 -10.47 -10.36 -22.56
C THR A 395 -9.99 -10.12 -24.00
N SER A 396 -10.71 -9.31 -24.77
CA SER A 396 -10.33 -8.92 -26.14
C SER A 396 -9.64 -7.56 -26.14
N LYS A 397 -8.95 -7.20 -27.22
CA LYS A 397 -8.39 -5.84 -27.34
C LYS A 397 -9.52 -4.81 -27.23
N PHE A 398 -9.29 -3.71 -26.51
CA PHE A 398 -10.34 -2.77 -26.16
C PHE A 398 -9.84 -1.33 -26.02
N ARG A 399 -10.76 -0.39 -25.88
CA ARG A 399 -10.52 0.95 -25.35
C ARG A 399 -11.37 1.15 -24.08
N VAL A 400 -10.79 1.76 -23.06
CA VAL A 400 -11.57 2.47 -22.02
C VAL A 400 -12.11 3.77 -22.62
N VAL A 401 -13.37 4.07 -22.35
CA VAL A 401 -14.07 5.27 -22.83
C VAL A 401 -14.66 6.01 -21.63
N PHE A 402 -14.25 7.25 -21.44
CA PHE A 402 -14.80 8.18 -20.46
C PHE A 402 -15.81 9.07 -21.14
N GLU A 403 -17.07 8.98 -20.74
CA GLU A 403 -18.17 9.80 -21.27
C GLU A 403 -18.63 10.77 -20.18
N GLY A 404 -18.34 12.07 -20.37
CA GLY A 404 -18.93 13.13 -19.57
C GLY A 404 -20.31 13.50 -20.13
N VAL A 405 -21.31 13.65 -19.26
CA VAL A 405 -22.69 13.99 -19.65
C VAL A 405 -23.18 15.20 -18.88
N ARG A 406 -23.69 16.20 -19.62
CA ARG A 406 -24.31 17.38 -19.05
C ARG A 406 -25.70 17.06 -18.48
N GLY A 407 -25.87 17.25 -17.18
CA GLY A 407 -27.12 17.08 -16.44
C GLY A 407 -28.17 18.17 -16.69
N THR A 408 -29.25 18.10 -15.91
CA THR A 408 -30.42 18.99 -16.05
C THR A 408 -30.30 20.29 -15.25
N GLY A 409 -29.59 20.29 -14.13
CA GLY A 409 -29.40 21.47 -13.28
C GLY A 409 -28.37 22.45 -13.87
N LEU A 410 -28.39 23.73 -13.54
CA LEU A 410 -27.40 24.70 -14.04
C LEU A 410 -25.99 24.37 -13.51
N SER A 411 -25.02 24.21 -14.43
CA SER A 411 -23.62 23.96 -14.10
C SER A 411 -22.80 25.24 -14.21
N THR A 412 -21.86 25.43 -13.29
CA THR A 412 -20.89 26.54 -13.25
C THR A 412 -19.46 26.10 -13.53
N GLY A 413 -19.21 24.81 -13.71
CA GLY A 413 -17.89 24.24 -13.91
C GLY A 413 -17.94 23.05 -14.86
N GLY A 414 -17.39 21.92 -14.42
CA GLY A 414 -17.31 20.73 -15.24
C GLY A 414 -16.82 19.50 -14.51
N LEU A 415 -16.36 18.54 -15.33
CA LEU A 415 -15.84 17.25 -14.93
C LEU A 415 -14.37 17.19 -15.32
N SER A 416 -13.48 16.88 -14.39
CA SER A 416 -12.03 16.81 -14.66
C SER A 416 -11.48 15.46 -14.26
N ILE A 417 -10.60 14.89 -15.08
CA ILE A 417 -9.91 13.62 -14.78
C ILE A 417 -8.40 13.79 -14.94
N ASP A 418 -7.65 13.10 -14.08
CA ASP A 418 -6.19 13.09 -14.08
C ASP A 418 -5.65 11.77 -13.51
N ASP A 419 -4.35 11.52 -13.68
CA ASP A 419 -3.61 10.36 -13.14
C ASP A 419 -4.29 9.00 -13.40
N ILE A 420 -4.69 8.78 -14.65
CA ILE A 420 -5.33 7.55 -15.09
C ILE A 420 -4.29 6.43 -15.08
N ASN A 421 -4.54 5.37 -14.32
CA ASN A 421 -3.73 4.15 -14.35
C ASN A 421 -4.61 2.94 -14.64
N LEU A 422 -4.13 2.05 -15.49
CA LEU A 422 -4.79 0.80 -15.80
C LEU A 422 -3.80 -0.35 -15.62
N SER A 423 -4.23 -1.35 -14.86
CA SER A 423 -3.45 -2.56 -14.62
C SER A 423 -4.34 -3.79 -14.58
N GLU A 424 -3.82 -4.95 -14.93
CA GLU A 424 -4.47 -6.25 -14.85
C GLU A 424 -4.36 -6.82 -13.43
N THR A 425 -4.87 -6.05 -12.48
CA THR A 425 -4.92 -6.34 -11.04
C THR A 425 -6.36 -6.25 -10.55
N GLN A 426 -6.63 -6.77 -9.35
CA GLN A 426 -7.93 -6.58 -8.71
C GLN A 426 -7.99 -5.18 -8.08
N CYS A 427 -9.14 -4.51 -8.21
CA CYS A 427 -9.35 -3.26 -7.48
C CYS A 427 -9.50 -3.51 -5.98
N PRO A 428 -9.07 -2.55 -5.13
CA PRO A 428 -9.39 -2.61 -3.71
C PRO A 428 -10.91 -2.63 -3.51
N HIS A 429 -11.38 -3.41 -2.54
CA HIS A 429 -12.82 -3.49 -2.26
C HIS A 429 -13.39 -2.18 -1.72
N HIS A 430 -12.62 -1.46 -0.92
CA HIS A 430 -13.02 -0.20 -0.30
C HIS A 430 -11.85 0.79 -0.26
N THR A 431 -12.19 2.07 -0.22
CA THR A 431 -11.23 3.17 -0.07
C THR A 431 -11.65 4.03 1.10
N TRP A 432 -10.75 4.18 2.08
CA TRP A 432 -10.93 5.15 3.16
C TRP A 432 -10.11 6.41 2.86
N HIS A 433 -10.82 7.46 2.46
CA HIS A 433 -10.24 8.79 2.23
C HIS A 433 -10.29 9.61 3.51
N ILE A 434 -9.12 10.09 3.96
CA ILE A 434 -8.99 10.94 5.15
C ILE A 434 -8.44 12.29 4.71
N ARG A 435 -9.27 13.33 4.82
CA ARG A 435 -8.94 14.71 4.44
C ARG A 435 -8.45 15.52 5.64
N ASN A 436 -7.80 16.66 5.37
CA ASN A 436 -7.21 17.54 6.38
C ASN A 436 -6.23 16.79 7.29
N PHE A 437 -5.44 15.90 6.69
CA PHE A 437 -4.64 14.93 7.42
C PHE A 437 -3.44 15.57 8.09
N THR A 438 -2.87 16.65 7.54
CA THR A 438 -1.79 17.41 8.17
C THR A 438 -2.25 18.02 9.49
N HIS A 439 -3.48 18.54 9.54
CA HIS A 439 -4.05 19.02 10.80
C HIS A 439 -4.23 17.88 11.81
N LEU A 440 -4.76 16.73 11.39
CA LEU A 440 -4.88 15.55 12.24
C LEU A 440 -3.51 15.11 12.77
N LEU A 441 -2.50 15.07 11.92
CA LEU A 441 -1.13 14.69 12.27
C LEU A 441 -0.51 15.64 13.32
N ASN A 442 -0.80 16.93 13.23
CA ASN A 442 -0.27 17.94 14.14
C ASN A 442 -1.03 18.04 15.47
N THR A 443 -2.29 17.59 15.53
CA THR A 443 -3.18 17.81 16.69
C THR A 443 -3.55 16.55 17.44
N SER A 444 -3.45 15.37 16.82
CA SER A 444 -3.82 14.11 17.44
C SER A 444 -2.80 13.71 18.52
N PRO A 445 -3.21 13.50 19.78
CA PRO A 445 -2.31 12.97 20.79
C PRO A 445 -1.96 11.50 20.49
N ALA A 446 -0.84 11.02 21.02
CA ALA A 446 -0.55 9.58 21.03
C ALA A 446 -1.58 8.84 21.91
N GLY A 447 -1.85 7.58 21.54
CA GLY A 447 -2.79 6.72 22.27
C GLY A 447 -4.27 6.90 21.87
N PRO A 448 -5.20 6.31 22.64
CA PRO A 448 -6.60 6.12 22.25
C PRO A 448 -7.37 7.41 21.92
N ALA A 449 -6.93 8.56 22.46
CA ALA A 449 -7.54 9.86 22.20
C ALA A 449 -7.23 10.43 20.80
N GLY A 450 -6.15 9.99 20.15
CA GLY A 450 -5.80 10.39 18.77
C GLY A 450 -6.18 9.35 17.71
N ARG A 451 -7.00 8.37 18.08
CA ARG A 451 -7.50 7.32 17.19
C ARG A 451 -8.75 7.80 16.45
N ILE A 452 -8.74 7.59 15.13
CA ILE A 452 -9.91 7.77 14.27
C ILE A 452 -10.36 6.42 13.72
N TYR A 453 -11.62 6.34 13.30
CA TYR A 453 -12.21 5.12 12.73
C TYR A 453 -12.71 5.36 11.32
N SER A 454 -12.57 4.35 10.47
CA SER A 454 -13.15 4.34 9.13
C SER A 454 -14.68 4.28 9.19
N PRO A 455 -15.38 4.61 8.07
CA PRO A 455 -16.74 4.15 7.87
C PRO A 455 -16.86 2.61 8.00
N PRO A 456 -18.07 2.08 8.26
CA PRO A 456 -18.29 0.64 8.22
C PRO A 456 -18.23 0.13 6.77
N PHE A 457 -17.60 -1.02 6.59
CA PHE A 457 -17.48 -1.70 5.29
C PHE A 457 -17.98 -3.15 5.38
N TYR A 458 -18.31 -3.74 4.24
CA TYR A 458 -18.66 -5.16 4.14
C TYR A 458 -17.61 -5.90 3.30
N SER A 459 -17.11 -7.03 3.80
CA SER A 459 -16.20 -7.89 3.05
C SER A 459 -16.90 -8.60 1.90
N SER A 460 -16.12 -9.22 1.01
CA SER A 460 -16.66 -10.02 -0.11
C SER A 460 -17.54 -11.20 0.37
N LYS A 461 -17.31 -11.72 1.57
CA LYS A 461 -18.13 -12.76 2.22
C LYS A 461 -19.29 -12.21 3.06
N GLY A 462 -19.42 -10.88 3.18
CA GLY A 462 -20.52 -10.23 3.88
C GLY A 462 -20.26 -9.90 5.36
N TYR A 463 -19.06 -10.12 5.89
CA TYR A 463 -18.69 -9.67 7.24
C TYR A 463 -18.59 -8.15 7.28
N ALA A 464 -19.22 -7.52 8.27
CA ALA A 464 -19.02 -6.09 8.50
C ALA A 464 -17.70 -5.86 9.27
N PHE A 465 -16.94 -4.86 8.85
CA PHE A 465 -15.67 -4.50 9.48
C PHE A 465 -15.44 -2.99 9.52
N GLN A 466 -14.52 -2.58 10.39
CA GLN A 466 -14.04 -1.20 10.54
C GLN A 466 -12.53 -1.22 10.76
N VAL A 467 -11.83 -0.20 10.27
CA VAL A 467 -10.40 0.00 10.52
C VAL A 467 -10.22 1.20 11.44
N SER A 468 -9.35 1.07 12.43
CA SER A 468 -8.90 2.19 13.24
C SER A 468 -7.52 2.66 12.79
N LEU A 469 -7.27 3.95 12.92
CA LEU A 469 -5.97 4.58 12.66
C LEU A 469 -5.61 5.46 13.85
N TYR A 470 -4.51 5.15 14.51
CA TYR A 470 -3.87 6.07 15.43
C TYR A 470 -2.95 7.00 14.63
N VAL A 471 -3.31 8.28 14.56
CA VAL A 471 -2.61 9.24 13.70
C VAL A 471 -1.23 9.58 14.27
N ASN A 472 -1.08 9.60 15.60
CA ASN A 472 0.20 9.85 16.28
C ASN A 472 0.68 8.65 17.12
N GLY A 473 0.26 7.44 16.70
CA GLY A 473 0.72 6.19 17.28
C GLY A 473 -0.02 5.80 18.56
N THR A 474 0.31 4.62 19.06
CA THR A 474 -0.18 4.16 20.36
C THR A 474 0.56 4.89 21.49
N THR A 475 0.11 4.72 22.74
CA THR A 475 0.80 5.29 23.90
C THR A 475 2.24 4.82 23.99
N ASP A 476 2.49 3.55 23.65
CA ASP A 476 3.80 2.92 23.77
C ASP A 476 4.69 3.15 22.54
N ASN A 477 4.10 3.52 21.39
CA ASN A 477 4.82 3.73 20.14
C ASN A 477 4.38 5.03 19.41
N PRO A 478 4.69 6.22 19.98
CA PRO A 478 4.33 7.51 19.38
C PRO A 478 5.12 7.78 18.08
N PHE A 479 4.70 8.81 17.31
CA PHE A 479 5.32 9.21 16.04
C PHE A 479 5.28 8.17 14.92
N ASN A 480 4.42 7.18 15.08
CA ASN A 480 4.10 6.16 14.09
C ASN A 480 2.61 6.24 13.75
N LEU A 481 2.24 5.89 12.53
CA LEU A 481 0.88 5.46 12.26
C LEU A 481 0.71 4.06 12.83
N ALA A 482 -0.44 3.79 13.46
CA ALA A 482 -0.85 2.45 13.84
C ALA A 482 -2.22 2.13 13.27
N THR A 483 -2.45 0.91 12.80
CA THR A 483 -3.72 0.51 12.20
C THR A 483 -4.22 -0.82 12.74
N TYR A 484 -5.52 -0.91 13.04
CA TYR A 484 -6.15 -2.12 13.57
C TYR A 484 -7.44 -2.44 12.80
N LEU A 485 -7.59 -3.72 12.46
CA LEU A 485 -8.80 -4.28 11.85
C LEU A 485 -9.73 -4.79 12.94
N HIS A 486 -11.00 -4.39 12.86
CA HIS A 486 -12.07 -4.83 13.76
C HIS A 486 -13.22 -5.43 12.96
N LEU A 487 -13.75 -6.57 13.39
CA LEU A 487 -15.09 -6.99 12.99
C LEU A 487 -16.13 -6.18 13.76
N ILE A 488 -17.23 -5.81 13.10
CA ILE A 488 -18.33 -5.06 13.72
C ILE A 488 -19.65 -5.79 13.48
N SER A 489 -20.65 -5.54 14.31
CA SER A 489 -21.98 -6.13 14.11
C SER A 489 -22.58 -5.67 12.79
N GLY A 490 -22.93 -6.61 11.92
CA GLY A 490 -23.46 -6.38 10.59
C GLY A 490 -24.84 -6.99 10.36
N ALA A 491 -25.49 -6.61 9.26
CA ALA A 491 -26.81 -7.09 8.89
C ALA A 491 -26.82 -8.59 8.51
N ASN A 492 -25.67 -9.14 8.12
CA ASN A 492 -25.54 -10.52 7.64
C ASN A 492 -25.15 -11.51 8.74
N ASP A 493 -24.84 -11.04 9.95
CA ASP A 493 -24.14 -11.82 10.99
C ASP A 493 -24.84 -13.14 11.36
N ASP A 494 -26.18 -13.20 11.29
CA ASP A 494 -26.97 -14.40 11.58
C ASP A 494 -26.77 -15.53 10.56
N GLN A 495 -26.27 -15.21 9.36
CA GLN A 495 -26.05 -16.16 8.25
C GLN A 495 -24.58 -16.50 8.06
N LEU A 496 -23.68 -15.81 8.75
CA LEU A 496 -22.24 -15.97 8.60
C LEU A 496 -21.68 -17.05 9.53
N GLN A 497 -20.56 -17.64 9.13
CA GLN A 497 -19.81 -18.55 9.97
C GLN A 497 -19.08 -17.80 11.08
N TRP A 498 -19.13 -18.32 12.30
CA TRP A 498 -18.41 -17.78 13.46
C TRP A 498 -17.70 -18.89 14.24
N PRO A 499 -16.47 -18.69 14.72
CA PRO A 499 -15.60 -17.52 14.51
C PRO A 499 -15.24 -17.27 13.03
N CYS A 500 -14.93 -16.02 12.68
CA CYS A 500 -14.64 -15.60 11.32
C CYS A 500 -13.38 -16.31 10.80
N ALA A 501 -13.55 -17.23 9.85
CA ALA A 501 -12.49 -18.12 9.42
C ALA A 501 -11.72 -17.60 8.20
N TRP A 502 -10.41 -17.43 8.36
CA TRP A 502 -9.42 -17.23 7.30
C TRP A 502 -9.75 -16.11 6.32
N GLN A 503 -10.25 -14.98 6.83
CA GLN A 503 -10.40 -13.77 6.05
C GLN A 503 -9.15 -12.91 6.20
N GLN A 504 -8.46 -12.62 5.09
CA GLN A 504 -7.30 -11.72 5.09
C GLN A 504 -7.76 -10.29 4.83
N GLY A 505 -7.63 -9.43 5.84
CA GLY A 505 -7.80 -7.99 5.73
C GLY A 505 -6.47 -7.32 5.37
N THR A 506 -6.40 -6.73 4.18
CA THR A 506 -5.24 -5.96 3.68
C THR A 506 -5.52 -4.46 3.82
N MET A 507 -4.58 -3.73 4.42
CA MET A 507 -4.60 -2.28 4.56
C MET A 507 -3.38 -1.71 3.84
N ILE A 508 -3.63 -0.83 2.86
CA ILE A 508 -2.59 -0.23 2.02
C ILE A 508 -2.68 1.29 2.17
N LEU A 509 -1.67 1.92 2.77
CA LEU A 509 -1.50 3.36 2.68
C LEU A 509 -0.92 3.68 1.31
N LEU A 510 -1.71 4.32 0.48
CA LEU A 510 -1.38 4.59 -0.92
C LEU A 510 -0.30 5.67 -1.02
N ASP A 511 0.82 5.35 -1.67
CA ASP A 511 1.69 6.36 -2.27
C ASP A 511 1.00 6.89 -3.52
N GLN A 512 0.56 8.15 -3.50
CA GLN A 512 -0.26 8.77 -4.54
C GLN A 512 0.58 9.26 -5.73
N HIS A 513 1.64 8.53 -6.06
CA HIS A 513 2.46 8.81 -7.24
C HIS A 513 1.60 8.66 -8.52
N PRO A 514 1.74 9.58 -9.50
CA PRO A 514 0.93 9.59 -10.72
C PRO A 514 1.07 8.30 -11.55
N ASP A 515 2.27 7.73 -11.60
CA ASP A 515 2.54 6.45 -12.24
C ASP A 515 2.48 5.30 -11.24
N ILE A 516 1.55 4.35 -11.43
CA ILE A 516 1.37 3.17 -10.57
C ILE A 516 2.65 2.33 -10.40
N ARG A 517 3.54 2.34 -11.40
CA ARG A 517 4.79 1.54 -11.38
C ARG A 517 5.80 2.07 -10.37
N GLN A 518 5.73 3.36 -10.04
CA GLN A 518 6.64 4.08 -9.15
C GLN A 518 6.08 4.26 -7.73
N ARG A 519 4.89 3.71 -7.45
CA ARG A 519 4.30 3.74 -6.12
C ARG A 519 5.03 2.78 -5.19
N MET A 520 5.43 3.28 -4.03
CA MET A 520 5.96 2.49 -2.92
C MET A 520 4.95 2.49 -1.77
N SER A 521 3.72 2.04 -2.06
CA SER A 521 2.63 2.04 -1.07
C SER A 521 2.97 1.14 0.12
N ASN A 522 2.63 1.57 1.34
CA ASN A 522 2.90 0.79 2.53
C ASN A 522 1.73 -0.17 2.82
N GLN A 523 1.99 -1.47 2.81
CA GLN A 523 0.98 -2.52 2.93
C GLN A 523 1.22 -3.43 4.13
N ARG A 524 0.16 -3.69 4.89
CA ARG A 524 0.11 -4.76 5.90
C ARG A 524 -1.16 -5.59 5.76
N SER A 525 -1.14 -6.82 6.27
CA SER A 525 -2.30 -7.72 6.23
C SER A 525 -2.44 -8.51 7.51
N ILE A 526 -3.67 -8.83 7.86
CA ILE A 526 -4.05 -9.60 9.04
C ILE A 526 -5.05 -10.65 8.60
N THR A 527 -4.86 -11.88 9.05
CA THR A 527 -5.79 -12.98 8.74
C THR A 527 -6.55 -13.39 9.99
N THR A 528 -7.88 -13.57 9.86
CA THR A 528 -8.73 -14.00 10.97
C THR A 528 -8.54 -15.50 11.24
N ASP A 529 -7.72 -15.85 12.23
CA ASP A 529 -7.60 -17.23 12.69
C ASP A 529 -8.81 -17.61 13.57
N PRO A 530 -9.70 -18.52 13.14
CA PRO A 530 -10.90 -18.88 13.89
C PRO A 530 -10.60 -19.62 15.20
N LEU A 531 -9.36 -20.09 15.41
CA LEU A 531 -8.92 -20.77 16.62
C LEU A 531 -8.24 -19.82 17.62
N LYS A 532 -7.98 -18.56 17.24
CA LYS A 532 -7.35 -17.57 18.12
C LYS A 532 -8.28 -17.26 19.29
N LEU A 533 -7.79 -17.49 20.51
CA LEU A 533 -8.46 -17.13 21.76
C LEU A 533 -8.05 -15.71 22.19
N SER A 534 -8.93 -15.05 22.93
CA SER A 534 -8.60 -13.81 23.62
C SER A 534 -7.80 -14.10 24.90
N ASP A 535 -6.78 -13.29 25.19
CA ASP A 535 -5.93 -13.48 26.38
C ASP A 535 -6.71 -13.26 27.70
N SER A 536 -7.76 -12.45 27.65
CA SER A 536 -8.54 -12.00 28.83
C SER A 536 -9.75 -12.88 29.13
N SER A 537 -10.21 -13.67 28.17
CA SER A 537 -11.38 -14.53 28.29
C SER A 537 -11.19 -15.70 27.35
N LEU A 538 -11.51 -16.93 27.77
CA LEU A 538 -11.44 -18.15 26.94
C LEU A 538 -12.44 -18.15 25.76
N THR A 539 -12.76 -16.98 25.21
CA THR A 539 -13.60 -16.73 24.04
C THR A 539 -12.73 -16.61 22.80
N TYR A 540 -13.31 -16.86 21.63
CA TYR A 540 -12.61 -16.70 20.36
C TYR A 540 -12.50 -15.20 20.00
N PHE A 541 -11.30 -14.76 19.66
CA PHE A 541 -10.99 -13.36 19.35
C PHE A 541 -11.82 -12.83 18.17
N TRP A 542 -12.01 -13.68 17.15
CA TRP A 542 -12.79 -13.38 15.95
C TRP A 542 -14.22 -13.97 15.99
N ASP A 543 -14.80 -14.21 17.17
CA ASP A 543 -16.22 -14.54 17.29
C ASP A 543 -17.12 -13.34 16.95
N ARG A 544 -18.43 -13.57 16.91
CA ARG A 544 -19.43 -12.58 16.56
C ARG A 544 -19.34 -11.36 17.50
N PRO A 545 -19.30 -10.12 16.96
CA PRO A 545 -19.11 -8.91 17.77
C PRO A 545 -20.14 -8.67 18.87
N ASP A 546 -21.35 -9.21 18.76
CA ASP A 546 -22.36 -9.17 19.82
C ASP A 546 -22.00 -10.02 21.05
N LYS A 547 -21.16 -11.05 20.89
CA LYS A 547 -20.70 -11.92 21.98
C LYS A 547 -19.40 -11.44 22.62
N VAL A 548 -18.46 -10.95 21.82
CA VAL A 548 -17.08 -10.65 22.25
C VAL A 548 -16.70 -9.18 22.13
N GLY A 549 -17.53 -8.37 21.49
CA GLY A 549 -17.28 -6.95 21.28
C GLY A 549 -17.81 -6.05 22.38
N LEU A 550 -17.52 -4.76 22.23
CA LEU A 550 -17.98 -3.68 23.09
C LEU A 550 -18.89 -2.73 22.31
N THR A 551 -19.82 -2.09 23.03
CA THR A 551 -20.72 -1.09 22.44
C THR A 551 -19.92 0.11 21.93
N ALA A 552 -20.18 0.48 20.67
CA ALA A 552 -19.64 1.65 20.01
C ALA A 552 -20.77 2.41 19.29
N SER A 553 -20.48 3.62 18.82
CA SER A 553 -21.44 4.47 18.10
C SER A 553 -20.85 4.98 16.79
N PHE A 554 -21.63 4.92 15.71
CA PHE A 554 -21.32 5.58 14.46
C PHE A 554 -21.46 7.12 14.60
N PRO A 555 -20.89 7.92 13.68
CA PRO A 555 -21.03 9.37 13.71
C PRO A 555 -22.48 9.88 13.70
N ASN A 556 -23.43 9.11 13.16
CA ASN A 556 -24.86 9.43 13.16
C ASN A 556 -25.57 9.09 14.49
N GLY A 557 -24.85 8.58 15.50
CA GLY A 557 -25.39 8.20 16.81
C GLY A 557 -25.96 6.78 16.89
N THR A 558 -26.03 6.02 15.79
CA THR A 558 -26.46 4.61 15.84
C THR A 558 -25.44 3.76 16.57
N THR A 559 -25.89 2.99 17.56
CA THR A 559 -25.04 2.08 18.33
C THR A 559 -24.85 0.75 17.62
N PHE A 560 -23.66 0.17 17.76
CA PHE A 560 -23.28 -1.13 17.19
C PHE A 560 -22.27 -1.81 18.12
N MET A 561 -21.95 -3.08 17.85
CA MET A 561 -20.93 -3.81 18.61
C MET A 561 -19.62 -3.87 17.81
N ARG A 562 -18.51 -3.43 18.39
CA ARG A 562 -17.17 -3.53 17.80
C ARG A 562 -16.40 -4.65 18.49
N GLY A 563 -15.98 -5.65 17.73
CA GLY A 563 -15.12 -6.72 18.20
C GLY A 563 -13.71 -6.24 18.59
N PRO A 564 -12.90 -7.13 19.17
CA PRO A 564 -11.47 -6.88 19.39
C PRO A 564 -10.76 -6.44 18.11
N GLY A 565 -9.70 -5.64 18.26
CA GLY A 565 -8.88 -5.15 17.14
C GLY A 565 -7.59 -5.93 17.02
N SER A 566 -7.23 -6.41 15.83
CA SER A 566 -5.88 -6.91 15.57
C SER A 566 -5.20 -5.94 14.64
N GLY A 567 -3.95 -5.57 14.90
CA GLY A 567 -3.31 -4.47 14.18
C GLY A 567 -1.80 -4.44 14.28
N ILE A 568 -1.25 -3.33 13.80
CA ILE A 568 0.17 -3.05 13.73
C ILE A 568 0.39 -1.68 14.39
N SER A 569 1.18 -1.62 15.46
CA SER A 569 1.52 -0.34 16.11
C SER A 569 2.57 0.48 15.35
N ALA A 570 3.47 -0.18 14.63
CA ALA A 570 4.48 0.41 13.76
C ALA A 570 4.09 0.28 12.27
N PHE A 571 2.92 0.81 11.89
CA PHE A 571 2.43 0.66 10.52
C PHE A 571 3.29 1.47 9.53
N LEU A 572 3.58 2.73 9.86
CA LEU A 572 4.53 3.57 9.12
C LEU A 572 5.02 4.73 10.01
N THR A 573 6.32 5.01 10.01
CA THR A 573 6.85 6.17 10.75
C THR A 573 6.33 7.48 10.16
N HIS A 574 6.15 8.51 10.98
CA HIS A 574 5.76 9.84 10.52
C HIS A 574 6.76 10.47 9.55
N GLN A 575 8.03 10.04 9.61
CA GLN A 575 9.05 10.51 8.68
C GLN A 575 8.87 9.91 7.29
N ARG A 576 8.66 8.59 7.20
CA ARG A 576 8.38 7.92 5.91
C ARG A 576 7.04 8.36 5.32
N LEU A 577 6.06 8.63 6.17
CA LEU A 577 4.80 9.26 5.77
C LEU A 577 5.00 10.60 5.02
N ARG A 578 6.07 11.34 5.33
CA ARG A 578 6.39 12.64 4.71
C ARG A 578 7.37 12.55 3.53
N SER A 579 7.92 11.37 3.21
CA SER A 579 9.01 11.26 2.23
C SER A 579 8.55 11.08 0.77
N ARG A 580 7.30 10.65 0.56
CA ARG A 580 6.70 10.40 -0.77
C ARG A 580 5.30 11.02 -0.85
N ASN A 581 4.48 10.61 -1.81
CA ASN A 581 3.13 11.14 -2.03
C ASN A 581 2.07 10.45 -1.16
N PHE A 582 2.40 10.03 0.06
CA PHE A 582 1.39 9.47 0.96
C PHE A 582 0.36 10.52 1.37
N ILE A 583 0.84 11.70 1.74
CA ILE A 583 0.01 12.89 1.98
C ILE A 583 0.07 13.75 0.71
N LYS A 584 -1.05 13.82 -0.02
CA LYS A 584 -1.21 14.65 -1.22
C LYS A 584 -2.56 15.35 -1.16
N GLU A 585 -2.62 16.62 -1.55
CA GLU A 585 -3.81 17.48 -1.33
C GLU A 585 -4.31 17.44 0.13
N ASP A 586 -3.37 17.50 1.09
CA ASP A 586 -3.65 17.39 2.54
C ASP A 586 -4.53 16.18 2.92
N SER A 587 -4.39 15.09 2.15
CA SER A 587 -5.21 13.90 2.28
C SER A 587 -4.39 12.63 2.17
N ILE A 588 -4.87 11.57 2.80
CA ILE A 588 -4.36 10.20 2.61
C ILE A 588 -5.47 9.26 2.17
N TYR A 589 -5.08 8.19 1.50
CA TYR A 589 -5.96 7.10 1.13
C TYR A 589 -5.46 5.79 1.73
N ILE A 590 -6.32 5.10 2.48
CA ILE A 590 -6.10 3.73 2.92
C ILE A 590 -7.01 2.82 2.08
N LEU A 591 -6.40 2.03 1.21
CA LEU A 591 -7.11 1.03 0.41
C LEU A 591 -7.30 -0.23 1.24
N LEU A 592 -8.52 -0.79 1.20
CA LEU A 592 -8.95 -1.86 2.07
C LEU A 592 -9.51 -3.02 1.24
N THR A 593 -9.00 -4.22 1.50
CA THR A 593 -9.52 -5.46 0.93
C THR A 593 -9.72 -6.47 2.06
N MET A 594 -10.83 -7.18 2.05
CA MET A 594 -11.07 -8.31 2.95
C MET A 594 -11.65 -9.47 2.14
N GLU A 595 -10.88 -10.53 2.03
CA GLU A 595 -11.11 -11.68 1.15
C GLU A 595 -10.84 -13.00 1.87
N GLY A 596 -11.52 -14.06 1.43
CA GLY A 596 -11.29 -15.40 1.96
C GLY A 596 -10.05 -16.03 1.33
N MET A 597 -9.20 -16.63 2.17
CA MET A 597 -7.96 -17.31 1.78
C MET A 597 -8.17 -18.77 1.37
#